data_AF-A0AAD4ER62-F1
#
_entry.id   AF-A0AAD4ER62-F1
#
_cell.length_a   1.000
_cell.length_b   1.000
_cell.length_c   1.000
_cell.angle_alpha   90.00
_cell.angle_beta   90.00
_cell.angle_gamma   90.00
#
_symmetry.space_group_name_H-M   'P 1'
#
loop_
_entity.id
_entity.type
_entity.pdbx_description
1 polymer ?
#
loop_
_entity_poly.entity_id
_entity_poly.type
_entity_poly.pdbx_seq_one_letter_code
_entity_poly.pdbx_strand_id
1 'polypeptide(L)'
;RAAFVHGGLIWRLALHSLGFDHLPSVLDGISPKAVPFGLLLCSNGQTYYDDGLLEEEIDFMCGTYYVHQAQGTNVVVSWWPWPHAWNASGLNIGFWSAHCKDWFQTRLDNIREGVSRERLSCTNDANSPMTSTQWKCSLKFNPGTIKMMQNVSAVCYDFMTRVPGKSCLNKPPHSY
;
A
#
# COMPACT_ATOMS: atom_id res chain seq x y z
N ARG A 1 11.45 6.29 -1.70
CA ARG A 1 10.86 6.32 -3.07
C ARG A 1 9.77 5.28 -3.22
N ALA A 2 10.07 3.98 -3.04
CA ALA A 2 9.13 2.85 -3.06
C ALA A 2 7.77 3.16 -2.39
N ALA A 3 7.81 3.69 -1.17
CA ALA A 3 6.60 4.05 -0.42
C ALA A 3 5.67 5.08 -1.10
N PHE A 4 6.22 6.05 -1.83
CA PHE A 4 5.41 7.03 -2.57
C PHE A 4 4.77 6.41 -3.83
N VAL A 5 5.42 5.41 -4.44
CA VAL A 5 4.95 4.71 -5.64
C VAL A 5 3.93 3.61 -5.31
N HIS A 6 3.99 3.06 -4.09
CA HIS A 6 3.13 1.96 -3.64
C HIS A 6 1.61 2.29 -3.71
N GLY A 7 1.22 3.56 -3.65
CA GLY A 7 -0.19 3.97 -3.63
C GLY A 7 -0.92 3.59 -2.32
N GLY A 8 -2.23 3.83 -2.28
CA GLY A 8 -3.09 3.43 -1.16
C GLY A 8 -2.69 4.03 0.19
N LEU A 9 -2.75 3.25 1.27
CA LEU A 9 -2.42 3.78 2.59
C LEU A 9 -0.93 4.11 2.77
N ILE A 10 -0.04 3.29 2.20
CA ILE A 10 1.41 3.44 2.34
C ILE A 10 1.90 4.78 1.77
N TRP A 11 1.43 5.15 0.57
CA TRP A 11 1.72 6.46 -0.02
C TRP A 11 1.28 7.60 0.90
N ARG A 12 0.10 7.46 1.54
CA ARG A 12 -0.44 8.49 2.41
C ARG A 12 0.38 8.62 3.70
N LEU A 13 0.84 7.50 4.26
CA LEU A 13 1.73 7.49 5.43
C LEU A 13 3.08 8.13 5.11
N ALA A 14 3.69 7.76 3.99
CA ALA A 14 4.92 8.39 3.52
C ALA A 14 4.76 9.90 3.36
N LEU A 15 3.67 10.33 2.70
CA LEU A 15 3.37 11.74 2.50
C LEU A 15 3.09 12.48 3.81
N HIS A 16 2.43 11.84 4.76
CA HIS A 16 2.17 12.44 6.07
C HIS A 16 3.46 12.67 6.86
N SER A 17 4.38 11.71 6.84
CA SER A 17 5.62 11.76 7.62
C SER A 17 6.71 12.64 6.98
N LEU A 18 6.82 12.61 5.64
CA LEU A 18 7.89 13.29 4.91
C LEU A 18 7.44 14.62 4.28
N GLY A 19 6.13 14.86 4.15
CA GLY A 19 5.62 16.04 3.45
C GLY A 19 5.81 15.97 1.93
N PHE A 20 5.43 17.06 1.26
CA PHE A 20 5.46 17.16 -0.21
C PHE A 20 6.84 17.49 -0.77
N ASP A 21 7.77 17.95 0.06
CA ASP A 21 9.09 18.42 -0.37
C ASP A 21 9.95 17.29 -0.97
N HIS A 22 9.67 16.04 -0.61
CA HIS A 22 10.35 14.86 -1.12
C HIS A 22 9.65 14.20 -2.31
N LEU A 23 8.51 14.74 -2.77
CA LEU A 23 7.79 14.23 -3.94
C LEU A 23 8.61 14.35 -5.25
N PRO A 24 9.36 15.43 -5.52
CA PRO A 24 10.19 15.53 -6.72
C PRO A 24 11.21 14.39 -6.83
N SER A 25 11.77 13.95 -5.70
CA SER A 25 12.73 12.84 -5.65
C SER A 25 12.16 11.49 -6.09
N VAL A 26 10.83 11.35 -6.19
CA VAL A 26 10.18 10.16 -6.76
C VAL A 26 10.29 10.16 -8.29
N LEU A 27 10.21 11.36 -8.89
CA LEU A 27 10.25 11.59 -10.34
C LEU A 27 11.69 11.57 -10.88
N ASP A 28 12.67 11.95 -10.06
CA ASP A 28 14.09 12.04 -10.44
C ASP A 28 14.80 10.67 -10.63
N GLY A 29 14.07 9.56 -10.48
CA GLY A 29 14.63 8.22 -10.58
C GLY A 29 15.53 7.84 -9.40
N ILE A 30 16.18 6.68 -9.48
CA ILE A 30 17.13 6.23 -8.44
C ILE A 30 18.33 7.18 -8.46
N SER A 31 18.62 7.81 -7.33
CA SER A 31 19.82 8.65 -7.18
C SER A 31 21.07 7.81 -7.47
N PRO A 32 22.06 8.33 -8.21
CA PRO A 32 23.34 7.64 -8.44
C PRO A 32 24.12 7.34 -7.14
N LYS A 33 23.74 8.00 -6.03
CA LYS A 33 24.31 7.82 -4.69
C LYS A 33 23.48 6.91 -3.79
N ALA A 34 22.32 6.44 -4.26
CA ALA A 34 21.52 5.49 -3.50
C ALA A 34 22.31 4.18 -3.42
N VAL A 35 22.67 3.78 -2.20
CA VAL A 35 23.15 2.42 -1.95
C VAL A 35 21.94 1.51 -2.16
N PRO A 36 21.95 0.60 -3.13
CA PRO A 36 20.80 -0.25 -3.38
C PRO A 36 20.61 -1.19 -2.18
N PHE A 37 19.55 -0.94 -1.42
CA PHE A 37 18.95 -1.93 -0.53
C PHE A 37 17.78 -2.53 -1.31
N GLY A 38 17.89 -3.80 -1.72
CA GLY A 38 16.87 -4.45 -2.55
C GLY A 38 17.38 -5.69 -3.28
N LEU A 39 16.47 -6.39 -3.95
CA LEU A 39 16.80 -7.58 -4.74
C LEU A 39 17.44 -7.16 -6.07
N LEU A 40 18.66 -7.62 -6.30
CA LEU A 40 19.37 -7.40 -7.56
C LEU A 40 18.93 -8.46 -8.57
N LEU A 41 18.12 -8.04 -9.55
CA LEU A 41 17.63 -8.92 -10.61
C LEU A 41 18.57 -8.82 -11.81
N CYS A 42 19.29 -9.90 -12.12
CA CYS A 42 20.08 -10.00 -13.33
C CYS A 42 19.27 -10.69 -14.43
N SER A 43 19.02 -10.00 -15.54
CA SER A 43 18.45 -10.61 -16.75
C SER A 43 19.12 -10.05 -17.99
N ASN A 44 19.57 -10.93 -18.89
CA ASN A 44 20.23 -10.58 -20.15
C ASN A 44 21.43 -9.62 -20.02
N GLY A 45 22.23 -9.75 -18.96
CA GLY A 45 23.40 -8.89 -18.71
C GLY A 45 23.06 -7.47 -18.24
N GLN A 46 21.79 -7.19 -17.96
CA GLN A 46 21.33 -5.95 -17.33
C GLN A 46 20.97 -6.22 -15.86
N THR A 47 21.29 -5.25 -15.01
CA THR A 47 20.95 -5.26 -13.59
C THR A 47 19.75 -4.38 -13.36
N TYR A 48 18.66 -4.97 -12.86
CA TYR A 48 17.46 -4.27 -12.43
C TYR A 48 17.41 -4.24 -10.90
N TYR A 49 17.03 -3.10 -10.35
CA TYR A 49 16.77 -2.93 -8.93
C TYR A 49 15.26 -2.90 -8.74
N ASP A 50 14.75 -3.80 -7.90
CA ASP A 50 13.36 -3.75 -7.48
C ASP A 50 13.17 -2.57 -6.52
N ASP A 51 12.33 -1.62 -6.92
CA ASP A 51 11.91 -0.47 -6.11
C ASP A 51 10.73 -0.83 -5.18
N GLY A 52 10.46 -2.12 -4.97
CA GLY A 52 9.44 -2.62 -4.04
C GLY A 52 9.78 -2.31 -2.58
N LEU A 53 8.73 -2.19 -1.75
CA LEU A 53 8.90 -2.18 -0.30
C LEU A 53 8.99 -3.61 0.23
N LEU A 54 10.00 -3.87 1.05
CA LEU A 54 10.13 -5.11 1.81
C LEU A 54 9.04 -5.20 2.90
N GLU A 55 8.76 -6.41 3.37
CA GLU A 55 7.74 -6.64 4.41
C GLU A 55 8.12 -5.92 5.71
N GLU A 56 9.41 -5.90 6.05
CA GLU A 56 9.93 -5.21 7.24
C GLU A 56 9.78 -3.68 7.12
N GLU A 57 9.89 -3.14 5.91
CA GLU A 57 9.67 -1.71 5.66
C GLU A 57 8.18 -1.36 5.78
N ILE A 58 7.30 -2.24 5.26
CA ILE A 58 5.85 -2.12 5.44
C ILE A 58 5.50 -2.17 6.93
N ASP A 59 6.11 -3.08 7.67
CA ASP A 59 5.93 -3.22 9.12
C ASP A 59 6.34 -1.97 9.88
N PHE A 60 7.52 -1.43 9.55
CA PHE A 60 8.00 -0.19 10.10
C PHE A 60 7.02 0.97 9.80
N MET A 61 6.56 1.09 8.55
CA MET A 61 5.61 2.12 8.15
C MET A 61 4.24 1.98 8.82
N CYS A 62 3.76 0.75 9.02
CA CYS A 62 2.48 0.49 9.68
C CYS A 62 2.57 0.64 11.21
N GLY A 63 3.77 0.78 11.76
CA GLY A 63 4.02 0.79 13.19
C GLY A 63 3.66 -0.56 13.83
N THR A 64 4.08 -1.66 13.19
CA THR A 64 3.88 -3.02 13.69
C THR A 64 4.79 -3.31 14.89
N TYR A 65 4.27 -4.01 15.89
CA TYR A 65 5.02 -4.49 17.04
C TYR A 65 4.54 -5.88 17.48
N TYR A 66 5.46 -6.62 18.12
CA TYR A 66 5.19 -7.93 18.68
C TYR A 66 4.91 -7.79 20.18
N VAL A 67 3.72 -8.20 20.61
CA VAL A 67 3.33 -8.21 22.01
C VAL A 67 3.45 -9.63 22.54
N HIS A 68 4.31 -9.82 23.53
CA HIS A 68 4.39 -11.07 24.28
C HIS A 68 3.19 -11.18 25.22
N GLN A 69 2.35 -12.18 25.02
CA GLN A 69 1.28 -12.49 25.96
C GLN A 69 1.78 -13.44 27.05
N ALA A 70 1.15 -13.39 28.23
CA ALA A 70 1.48 -14.26 29.37
C ALA A 70 1.36 -15.77 29.05
N GLN A 71 0.64 -16.13 27.99
CA GLN A 71 0.44 -17.51 27.52
C GLN A 71 1.56 -18.00 26.59
N GLY A 72 2.63 -17.21 26.39
CA GLY A 72 3.77 -17.55 25.53
C GLY A 72 3.52 -17.31 24.03
N THR A 73 2.34 -16.81 23.66
CA THR A 73 1.99 -16.43 22.28
C THR A 73 2.40 -15.00 21.99
N ASN A 74 3.08 -14.79 20.87
CA ASN A 74 3.36 -13.44 20.36
C ASN A 74 2.20 -13.01 19.47
N VAL A 75 1.58 -11.88 19.81
CA VAL A 75 0.54 -11.28 18.99
C VAL A 75 1.11 -10.09 18.25
N VAL A 76 0.91 -10.08 16.93
CA VAL A 76 1.29 -8.97 16.06
C VAL A 76 0.17 -7.96 16.00
N VAL A 77 0.53 -6.70 16.23
CA VAL A 77 -0.39 -5.56 16.30
C VAL A 77 0.25 -4.35 15.63
N SER A 78 -0.57 -3.49 15.02
CA SER A 78 -0.07 -2.35 14.25
C SER A 78 -0.95 -1.11 14.43
N TRP A 79 -0.34 0.07 14.32
CA TRP A 79 -1.03 1.36 14.42
C TRP A 79 -1.88 1.67 13.19
N TRP A 80 -1.42 1.20 12.03
CA TRP A 80 -2.08 1.30 10.74
C TRP A 80 -2.32 -0.10 10.16
N PRO A 81 -3.37 -0.30 9.35
CA PRO A 81 -3.61 -1.57 8.71
C PRO A 81 -2.54 -1.85 7.67
N TRP A 82 -2.17 -3.12 7.54
CA TRP A 82 -1.28 -3.56 6.48
C TRP A 82 -1.89 -3.34 5.09
N PRO A 83 -1.05 -3.22 4.04
CA PRO A 83 -1.51 -3.04 2.67
C PRO A 83 -2.54 -4.08 2.21
N HIS A 84 -2.36 -5.36 2.57
CA HIS A 84 -3.32 -6.40 2.20
C HIS A 84 -4.70 -6.18 2.86
N ALA A 85 -4.74 -5.71 4.11
CA ALA A 85 -5.98 -5.42 4.83
C ALA A 85 -6.66 -4.17 4.26
N TRP A 86 -5.88 -3.13 3.92
CA TRP A 86 -6.38 -1.94 3.21
C TRP A 86 -6.92 -2.29 1.83
N ASN A 87 -6.20 -3.10 1.06
CA ASN A 87 -6.55 -3.46 -0.31
C ASN A 87 -7.83 -4.30 -0.40
N ALA A 88 -8.08 -5.13 0.62
CA ALA A 88 -9.30 -5.91 0.77
C ALA A 88 -10.48 -5.07 1.32
N SER A 89 -10.24 -3.83 1.75
CA SER A 89 -11.29 -2.95 2.26
C SER A 89 -12.05 -2.25 1.14
N GLY A 90 -13.27 -1.80 1.44
CA GLY A 90 -14.04 -0.96 0.52
C GLY A 90 -13.52 0.47 0.35
N LEU A 91 -12.46 0.88 1.05
CA LEU A 91 -11.79 2.17 0.85
C LEU A 91 -10.80 2.13 -0.32
N ASN A 92 -10.31 0.95 -0.69
CA ASN A 92 -9.40 0.80 -1.81
C ASN A 92 -10.16 0.80 -3.15
N ILE A 93 -10.52 1.99 -3.63
CA ILE A 93 -11.21 2.18 -4.91
C ILE A 93 -10.29 2.63 -6.05
N GLY A 94 -8.98 2.35 -5.94
CA GLY A 94 -7.99 2.69 -6.96
C GLY A 94 -7.50 4.14 -6.95
N PHE A 95 -8.13 5.01 -6.14
CA PHE A 95 -7.65 6.36 -5.89
C PHE A 95 -7.93 6.80 -4.43
N TRP A 96 -7.27 7.85 -3.97
CA TRP A 96 -7.46 8.40 -2.64
C TRP A 96 -8.73 9.27 -2.58
N SER A 97 -9.85 8.67 -2.20
CA SER A 97 -11.16 9.34 -2.14
C SER A 97 -11.33 10.22 -0.89
N ALA A 98 -12.39 11.03 -0.86
CA ALA A 98 -12.79 11.79 0.33
C ALA A 98 -13.00 10.86 1.55
N HIS A 99 -13.61 9.69 1.34
CA HIS A 99 -13.82 8.71 2.41
C HIS A 99 -12.49 8.16 2.95
N CYS A 100 -11.49 7.96 2.07
CA CYS A 100 -10.14 7.55 2.50
C CYS A 100 -9.51 8.63 3.38
N LYS A 101 -9.67 9.90 3.00
CA LYS A 101 -9.16 11.05 3.76
C LYS A 101 -9.84 11.15 5.14
N ASP A 102 -11.16 11.08 5.19
CA ASP A 102 -11.93 11.18 6.43
C ASP A 102 -11.56 10.05 7.38
N TRP A 103 -11.54 8.80 6.90
CA TRP A 103 -11.10 7.66 7.69
C TRP A 103 -9.68 7.83 8.23
N PHE A 104 -8.75 8.27 7.38
CA PHE A 104 -7.35 8.45 7.77
C PHE A 104 -7.20 9.53 8.84
N GLN A 105 -7.91 10.65 8.69
CA GLN A 105 -7.88 11.75 9.63
C GLN A 105 -8.50 11.33 10.97
N THR A 106 -9.67 10.69 10.96
CA THR A 106 -10.30 10.15 12.17
C THR A 106 -9.37 9.16 12.89
N ARG A 107 -8.72 8.25 12.17
CA ARG A 107 -7.77 7.31 12.78
C ARG A 107 -6.55 8.05 13.36
N LEU A 108 -6.01 9.03 12.65
CA LEU A 108 -4.88 9.83 13.11
C LEU A 108 -5.22 10.60 14.39
N ASP A 109 -6.41 11.19 14.46
CA ASP A 109 -6.89 11.93 15.63
C ASP A 109 -7.11 10.97 16.81
N ASN A 110 -7.74 9.82 16.58
CA ASN A 110 -7.87 8.74 17.57
C ASN A 110 -6.51 8.30 18.15
N ILE A 111 -5.49 8.18 17.30
CA ILE A 111 -4.13 7.85 17.75
C ILE A 111 -3.57 8.98 18.62
N ARG A 112 -3.70 10.24 18.19
CA ARG A 112 -3.22 11.41 18.95
C ARG A 112 -3.93 11.55 20.29
N GLU A 113 -5.24 11.37 20.31
CA GLU A 113 -6.06 11.41 21.52
C GLU A 113 -5.76 10.24 22.45
N GLY A 114 -5.61 9.02 21.92
CA GLY A 114 -5.29 7.81 22.70
C GLY A 114 -3.88 7.75 23.26
N VAL A 115 -2.92 8.47 22.67
CA VAL A 115 -1.58 8.66 23.24
C VAL A 115 -1.62 9.58 24.48
N SER A 116 -2.70 10.33 24.69
CA SER A 116 -2.97 11.08 25.93
C SER A 116 -3.39 10.09 27.03
N ARG A 117 -2.41 9.63 27.82
CA ARG A 117 -2.38 8.45 28.72
C ARG A 117 -3.50 8.23 29.75
N GLU A 118 -4.58 9.02 29.80
CA GLU A 118 -5.54 9.01 30.91
C GLU A 118 -6.78 8.11 30.72
N ARG A 119 -7.00 7.53 29.53
CA ARG A 119 -8.28 6.84 29.21
C ARG A 119 -8.24 5.31 29.14
N LEU A 120 -7.17 4.67 29.59
CA LEU A 120 -6.90 3.24 29.34
C LEU A 120 -7.76 2.22 30.13
N SER A 121 -8.69 2.63 31.00
CA SER A 121 -9.51 1.70 31.79
C SER A 121 -10.98 1.59 31.34
N CYS A 122 -11.42 2.52 30.48
CA CYS A 122 -12.82 2.84 30.20
C CYS A 122 -13.55 2.12 29.06
N THR A 123 -12.86 1.94 27.94
CA THR A 123 -13.58 1.93 26.66
C THR A 123 -12.97 0.97 25.63
N ASN A 124 -13.83 0.50 24.72
CA ASN A 124 -13.46 -0.35 23.59
C ASN A 124 -12.86 0.50 22.45
N ASP A 125 -12.14 1.58 22.79
CA ASP A 125 -11.78 2.64 21.85
C ASP A 125 -10.86 2.07 20.77
N ALA A 126 -11.16 2.45 19.53
CA ALA A 126 -10.33 2.20 18.36
C ALA A 126 -9.02 3.03 18.37
N ASN A 127 -8.47 3.34 19.55
CA ASN A 127 -7.33 4.22 19.75
C ASN A 127 -6.04 3.44 20.05
N SER A 128 -6.15 2.14 20.35
CA SER A 128 -5.01 1.25 20.47
C SER A 128 -4.61 0.64 19.12
N PRO A 129 -3.40 0.09 19.03
CA PRO A 129 -3.00 -0.63 17.85
C PRO A 129 -3.71 -1.97 17.79
N MET A 130 -3.94 -2.44 16.57
CA MET A 130 -4.90 -3.49 16.28
C MET A 130 -4.22 -4.68 15.64
N THR A 131 -4.77 -5.86 15.92
CA THR A 131 -4.42 -7.12 15.26
C THR A 131 -4.98 -7.14 13.83
N SER A 132 -4.44 -8.04 12.98
CA SER A 132 -4.97 -8.25 11.62
C SER A 132 -6.48 -8.56 11.62
N THR A 133 -6.98 -9.34 12.58
CA THR A 133 -8.40 -9.66 12.71
C THR A 133 -9.24 -8.43 13.05
N GLN A 134 -8.76 -7.58 13.95
CA GLN A 134 -9.43 -6.32 14.30
C GLN A 134 -9.45 -5.37 13.10
N TRP A 135 -8.36 -5.28 12.33
CA TRP A 135 -8.32 -4.50 11.08
C TRP A 135 -9.33 -5.01 10.05
N LYS A 136 -9.42 -6.34 9.86
CA LYS A 136 -10.42 -6.94 8.98
C LYS A 136 -11.85 -6.60 9.38
N CYS A 137 -12.11 -6.41 10.67
CA CYS A 137 -13.43 -6.02 11.17
C CYS A 137 -13.68 -4.51 11.07
N SER A 138 -12.69 -3.67 11.39
CA SER A 138 -12.82 -2.20 11.38
C SER A 138 -12.86 -1.61 9.97
N LEU A 139 -12.33 -2.34 8.98
CA LEU A 139 -12.31 -1.95 7.57
C LEU A 139 -13.43 -2.57 6.73
N LYS A 140 -14.47 -3.14 7.35
CA LYS A 140 -15.65 -3.65 6.64
C LYS A 140 -16.52 -2.50 6.14
N PHE A 141 -16.15 -1.97 4.99
CA PHE A 141 -16.96 -1.03 4.22
C PHE A 141 -17.85 -1.78 3.22
N ASN A 142 -18.64 -1.04 2.44
CA ASN A 142 -19.64 -1.60 1.54
C ASN A 142 -19.03 -2.67 0.59
N PRO A 143 -19.48 -3.94 0.63
CA PRO A 143 -18.95 -4.99 -0.23
C PRO A 143 -19.15 -4.71 -1.74
N GLY A 144 -20.08 -3.83 -2.11
CA GLY A 144 -20.30 -3.40 -3.48
C GLY A 144 -19.11 -2.67 -4.11
N THR A 145 -18.32 -1.92 -3.32
CA THR A 145 -17.15 -1.21 -3.86
C THR A 145 -16.01 -2.16 -4.22
N ILE A 146 -15.86 -3.27 -3.47
CA ILE A 146 -14.88 -4.32 -3.79
C ILE A 146 -15.21 -4.95 -5.15
N LYS A 147 -16.49 -5.31 -5.36
CA LYS A 147 -16.95 -5.89 -6.63
C LYS A 147 -16.80 -4.91 -7.80
N MET A 148 -17.10 -3.64 -7.58
CA MET A 148 -16.88 -2.58 -8.57
C MET A 148 -15.40 -2.53 -8.98
N MET A 149 -14.47 -2.56 -8.03
CA MET A 149 -13.05 -2.50 -8.33
C MET A 149 -12.51 -3.71 -9.06
N GLN A 150 -12.99 -4.91 -8.70
CA GLN A 150 -12.66 -6.12 -9.45
C GLN A 150 -13.12 -6.02 -10.91
N ASN A 151 -14.33 -5.50 -11.14
CA ASN A 151 -14.84 -5.28 -12.48
C ASN A 151 -14.02 -4.24 -13.25
N VAL A 152 -13.70 -3.09 -12.64
CA VAL A 152 -12.89 -2.04 -13.26
C VAL A 152 -11.51 -2.59 -13.63
N SER A 153 -10.86 -3.33 -12.73
CA SER A 153 -9.55 -3.94 -12.98
C SER A 153 -9.60 -4.92 -14.15
N ALA A 154 -10.62 -5.78 -14.20
CA ALA A 154 -10.81 -6.73 -15.29
C ALA A 154 -11.01 -6.03 -16.65
N VAL A 155 -11.82 -4.97 -16.70
CA VAL A 155 -12.03 -4.18 -17.93
C VAL A 155 -10.76 -3.45 -18.35
N CYS A 156 -10.01 -2.86 -17.42
CA CYS A 156 -8.74 -2.20 -17.72
C CYS A 156 -7.70 -3.20 -18.27
N TYR A 157 -7.60 -4.39 -17.68
CA TYR A 157 -6.71 -5.44 -18.16
C TYR A 157 -7.09 -5.91 -19.58
N ASP A 158 -8.38 -6.13 -19.83
CA ASP A 158 -8.90 -6.47 -21.15
C ASP A 158 -8.60 -5.36 -22.18
N PHE A 159 -8.76 -4.10 -21.81
CA PHE A 159 -8.39 -2.97 -22.66
C PHE A 159 -6.89 -2.94 -23.00
N MET A 160 -6.01 -3.11 -21.99
CA MET A 160 -4.56 -3.09 -22.19
C MET A 160 -4.06 -4.26 -23.04
N THR A 161 -4.69 -5.43 -22.93
CA THR A 161 -4.31 -6.63 -23.71
C THR A 161 -4.90 -6.64 -25.12
N ARG A 162 -5.90 -5.79 -25.40
CA ARG A 162 -6.51 -5.63 -26.73
C ARG A 162 -5.77 -4.69 -27.68
N VAL A 163 -4.68 -4.03 -27.27
CA VAL A 163 -3.92 -3.15 -28.16
C VAL A 163 -3.31 -3.98 -29.30
N PRO A 164 -3.75 -3.80 -30.57
CA PRO A 164 -3.12 -4.50 -31.68
C PRO A 164 -1.78 -3.83 -31.95
N GLY A 165 -0.69 -4.56 -31.70
CA GLY A 165 0.61 -4.21 -32.23
C GLY A 165 0.51 -4.07 -33.75
N LYS A 166 0.90 -2.90 -34.27
CA LYS A 166 1.09 -2.64 -35.71
C LYS A 166 2.00 -3.72 -36.31
N SER A 167 1.41 -4.71 -36.97
CA SER A 167 2.09 -5.61 -37.90
C SER A 167 2.24 -4.93 -39.26
N CYS A 168 3.10 -3.91 -39.33
CA CYS A 168 3.60 -3.38 -40.60
C CYS A 168 5.05 -3.82 -40.79
N LEU A 169 5.26 -5.12 -41.00
CA LEU A 169 6.52 -5.67 -41.51
C LEU A 169 6.20 -6.69 -42.60
N ASN A 170 6.21 -6.17 -43.83
CA ASN A 170 6.54 -6.78 -45.12
C ASN A 170 6.18 -8.27 -45.33
N LYS A 171 5.12 -8.53 -46.10
CA LYS A 171 5.09 -9.70 -46.99
C LYS A 171 5.99 -9.43 -48.19
N PRO A 172 7.02 -10.24 -48.49
CA PRO A 172 7.61 -10.25 -49.82
C PRO A 172 6.67 -10.99 -50.80
N PRO A 173 6.82 -10.71 -52.11
CA PRO A 173 5.79 -10.98 -53.12
C PRO A 173 5.77 -12.45 -53.58
N HIS A 174 4.64 -12.82 -54.15
CA HIS A 174 4.42 -14.04 -54.91
C HIS A 174 5.47 -14.25 -56.03
N SER A 175 5.96 -15.50 -56.13
CA SER A 175 6.53 -16.14 -57.34
C SER A 175 7.09 -17.51 -56.89
N TYR A 176 6.75 -18.69 -57.42
CA TYR A 176 5.96 -19.16 -58.55
C TYR A 176 5.21 -20.44 -58.13
#